data_AF-A0A2V0NXH9-F1
#
_entry.id   AF-A0A2V0NXH9-F1
#
_cell.length_a   1.000
_cell.length_b   1.000
_cell.length_c   1.000
_cell.angle_alpha   90.00
_cell.angle_beta   90.00
_cell.angle_gamma   90.00
#
_symmetry.space_group_name_H-M   'P 1'
#
loop_
_entity.id
_entity.type
_entity.pdbx_description
1 polymer ?
#
loop_
_entity_poly.entity_id
_entity_poly.type
_entity_poly.pdbx_seq_one_letter_code
_entity_poly.pdbx_strand_id
1 'polypeptide(L)'
;MPKGAAGRRAGVKASGPAAAAAAAAGRQPASAKAGRRAGGKKKASAGRGAAQPALSAAELIERAQAALAYDDYDSALLALSEAAAREPGNPEALDAYGSLLAEVGRAEEAVEVLRSAVEASPDDGFEKYMYLGQLLEGEEALAATRRGVEVLSAAADAAPRAAELRRQLCSALCSLAEMTMAAAEDPAEVGDEVGSLLERARAADAASPEPLQALASLRYEQGRQDEALSLLRQSLALWFKPEASEEEEEEEDEQEEEETEGEEEGGGGKGGGAAGGEVDMADAGAAAAAGKGGGRGRGGGGGGGGGAGGGPLRKPRTMSEDPGEDASGEEPGSSGEWEDAEGGSGGEGEEEEDDGAPSFEFRFEAAKLLLELDESTETAIQVLEGLIAENDAVPHVWHLLALAYYSGGALDEAEEVSAHCAVLLAKRARKGGGGGGGGGGEEDADVAAALGELKAAIAEARGGGGEGGGGGGEEGARC
;
A
#
# COMPACT_ATOMS: atom_id res chain seq x y z
N MET A 1 -11.98 14.06 -35.95
CA MET A 1 -11.17 12.82 -35.99
C MET A 1 -9.96 13.06 -35.11
N PRO A 2 -10.03 12.80 -33.81
CA PRO A 2 -8.87 12.83 -32.93
C PRO A 2 -7.96 11.62 -33.20
N LYS A 3 -6.67 11.76 -32.93
CA LYS A 3 -5.71 10.64 -32.90
C LYS A 3 -5.48 10.29 -31.43
N GLY A 4 -5.43 9.01 -31.11
CA GLY A 4 -5.25 8.54 -29.74
C GLY A 4 -3.88 8.92 -29.18
N ALA A 5 -3.85 9.32 -27.91
CA ALA A 5 -2.65 9.36 -27.11
C ALA A 5 -2.34 7.93 -26.63
N ALA A 6 -1.08 7.52 -26.70
CA ALA A 6 -0.63 6.26 -26.12
C ALA A 6 -0.16 6.54 -24.68
N GLY A 7 -0.91 6.05 -23.70
CA GLY A 7 -0.51 6.12 -22.29
C GLY A 7 0.77 5.31 -22.06
N ARG A 8 1.74 5.89 -21.33
CA ARG A 8 2.93 5.16 -20.89
C ARG A 8 2.57 4.38 -19.62
N ARG A 9 3.05 3.14 -19.52
CA ARG A 9 2.84 2.30 -18.34
C ARG A 9 3.67 2.82 -17.16
N ALA A 10 3.02 3.37 -16.15
CA ALA A 10 3.56 3.40 -14.79
C ALA A 10 3.41 1.98 -14.19
N GLY A 11 4.50 1.44 -13.65
CA GLY A 11 4.53 0.07 -13.13
C GLY A 11 3.98 -0.03 -11.71
N VAL A 12 2.67 0.10 -11.53
CA VAL A 12 2.02 -0.19 -10.24
C VAL A 12 2.13 -1.69 -9.98
N LYS A 13 2.96 -2.08 -9.01
CA LYS A 13 2.93 -3.42 -8.41
C LYS A 13 1.74 -3.50 -7.46
N ALA A 14 0.54 -3.65 -8.03
CA ALA A 14 -0.65 -3.97 -7.25
C ALA A 14 -0.54 -5.41 -6.73
N SER A 15 -0.74 -5.60 -5.43
CA SER A 15 -0.99 -6.91 -4.83
C SER A 15 -2.28 -7.48 -5.40
N GLY A 16 -2.16 -8.50 -6.27
CA GLY A 16 -3.32 -9.22 -6.80
C GLY A 16 -4.14 -9.90 -5.69
N PRO A 17 -5.44 -10.17 -5.93
CA PRO A 17 -6.29 -10.82 -4.93
C PRO A 17 -5.73 -12.21 -4.60
N ALA A 18 -5.32 -12.40 -3.34
CA ALA A 18 -4.63 -13.60 -2.90
C ALA A 18 -5.45 -14.88 -3.17
N ALA A 19 -4.85 -15.81 -3.92
CA ALA A 19 -5.49 -17.08 -4.30
C ALA A 19 -5.62 -18.03 -3.10
N ALA A 20 -6.70 -17.89 -2.33
CA ALA A 20 -7.02 -18.73 -1.19
C ALA A 20 -7.56 -20.13 -1.59
N ALA A 21 -6.72 -20.97 -2.22
CA ALA A 21 -7.15 -22.29 -2.69
C ALA A 21 -6.06 -23.39 -2.76
N ALA A 22 -5.47 -23.82 -1.63
CA ALA A 22 -5.00 -25.20 -1.44
C ALA A 22 -4.59 -25.52 0.01
N ALA A 23 -5.36 -26.34 0.73
CA ALA A 23 -4.94 -26.89 2.03
C ALA A 23 -5.45 -28.32 2.27
N ALA A 24 -4.71 -29.34 1.80
CA ALA A 24 -4.93 -30.74 2.21
C ALA A 24 -3.69 -31.67 2.06
N ALA A 25 -2.98 -31.87 3.16
CA ALA A 25 -2.34 -33.13 3.61
C ALA A 25 -1.55 -33.98 2.59
N GLY A 26 -0.22 -33.90 2.70
CA GLY A 26 0.72 -34.63 1.86
C GLY A 26 0.87 -36.14 2.06
N ARG A 27 1.58 -36.74 1.09
CA ARG A 27 2.42 -37.95 1.24
C ARG A 27 3.38 -38.06 0.05
N GLN A 28 4.69 -37.97 0.29
CA GLN A 28 5.69 -38.33 -0.72
C GLN A 28 5.67 -39.84 -1.01
N PRO A 29 6.11 -40.24 -2.22
CA PRO A 29 7.28 -41.12 -2.24
C PRO A 29 8.30 -40.87 -3.37
N ALA A 30 9.55 -40.72 -2.95
CA ALA A 30 10.75 -41.40 -3.48
C ALA A 30 11.05 -41.41 -5.01
N SER A 31 12.00 -40.54 -5.36
CA SER A 31 13.02 -40.65 -6.42
C SER A 31 13.19 -41.96 -7.22
N ALA A 32 13.40 -41.84 -8.54
CA ALA A 32 14.17 -42.80 -9.33
C ALA A 32 15.01 -42.11 -10.42
N LYS A 33 16.35 -42.11 -10.27
CA LYS A 33 17.29 -41.61 -11.29
C LYS A 33 17.38 -42.59 -12.47
N ALA A 34 17.19 -42.12 -13.70
CA ALA A 34 17.37 -42.93 -14.92
C ALA A 34 18.71 -42.61 -15.62
N GLY A 35 19.63 -43.57 -15.60
CA GLY A 35 20.93 -43.47 -16.28
C GLY A 35 20.85 -43.66 -17.80
N ARG A 36 21.74 -42.97 -18.50
CA ARG A 36 21.86 -42.91 -19.97
C ARG A 36 22.43 -44.21 -20.58
N ARG A 37 21.74 -44.87 -21.54
CA ARG A 37 22.44 -45.69 -22.58
C ARG A 37 21.64 -46.09 -23.84
N ALA A 38 22.17 -45.62 -24.98
CA ALA A 38 22.25 -46.23 -26.31
C ALA A 38 21.28 -47.35 -26.78
N GLY A 39 20.49 -47.01 -27.82
CA GLY A 39 20.66 -47.59 -29.17
C GLY A 39 20.23 -49.03 -29.45
N GLY A 40 19.03 -49.21 -30.01
CA GLY A 40 18.60 -50.47 -30.64
C GLY A 40 17.49 -50.28 -31.69
N LYS A 41 17.74 -50.66 -32.95
CA LYS A 41 16.71 -50.67 -34.02
C LYS A 41 15.92 -51.98 -33.98
N LYS A 42 14.58 -51.93 -33.89
CA LYS A 42 13.63 -52.51 -34.90
C LYS A 42 12.18 -52.68 -34.42
N LYS A 43 11.31 -52.69 -35.46
CA LYS A 43 9.93 -53.21 -35.55
C LYS A 43 8.82 -52.39 -34.90
N ALA A 44 8.03 -51.77 -35.77
CA ALA A 44 6.65 -51.42 -35.49
C ALA A 44 5.86 -52.68 -35.07
N SER A 45 5.17 -52.58 -33.95
CA SER A 45 4.05 -53.46 -33.61
C SER A 45 2.82 -52.57 -33.49
N ALA A 46 1.79 -52.89 -34.27
CA ALA A 46 0.53 -52.15 -34.22
C ALA A 46 -0.23 -52.54 -32.95
N GLY A 47 0.14 -51.94 -31.82
CA GLY A 47 -0.69 -51.92 -30.64
C GLY A 47 -1.88 -51.02 -30.89
N ARG A 48 -3.10 -51.59 -30.93
CA ARG A 48 -4.31 -50.80 -30.71
C ARG A 48 -4.24 -50.29 -29.27
N GLY A 49 -3.77 -49.07 -29.08
CA GLY A 49 -3.99 -48.37 -27.83
C GLY A 49 -5.50 -48.30 -27.62
N ALA A 50 -5.99 -48.88 -26.52
CA ALA A 50 -7.30 -48.49 -26.03
C ALA A 50 -7.20 -46.98 -25.75
N ALA A 51 -7.99 -46.17 -26.44
CA ALA A 51 -8.12 -44.78 -26.09
C ALA A 51 -8.51 -44.74 -24.61
N GLN A 52 -7.73 -44.05 -23.79
CA GLN A 52 -8.16 -43.80 -22.41
C GLN A 52 -9.52 -43.07 -22.49
N PRO A 53 -10.46 -43.33 -21.56
CA PRO A 53 -11.69 -42.56 -21.52
C PRO A 53 -11.31 -41.07 -21.50
N ALA A 54 -11.91 -40.32 -22.41
CA ALA A 54 -11.65 -38.89 -22.50
C ALA A 54 -12.19 -38.25 -21.23
N LEU A 55 -11.32 -37.54 -20.50
CA LEU A 55 -11.68 -36.83 -19.28
C LEU A 55 -12.82 -35.84 -19.55
N SER A 56 -13.71 -35.71 -18.57
CA SER A 56 -14.73 -34.65 -18.49
C SER A 56 -14.10 -33.29 -18.17
N ALA A 57 -14.85 -32.19 -18.35
CA ALA A 57 -14.36 -30.86 -17.98
C ALA A 57 -14.00 -30.79 -16.47
N ALA A 58 -14.83 -31.38 -15.60
CA ALA A 58 -14.55 -31.45 -14.16
C ALA A 58 -13.24 -32.19 -13.84
N GLU A 59 -13.00 -33.38 -14.42
CA GLU A 59 -11.74 -34.13 -14.22
C GLU A 59 -10.52 -33.38 -14.78
N LEU A 60 -10.70 -32.53 -15.79
CA LEU A 60 -9.65 -31.66 -16.34
C LEU A 60 -9.38 -30.45 -15.42
N ILE A 61 -10.41 -29.86 -14.81
CA ILE A 61 -10.29 -28.80 -13.79
C ILE A 61 -9.60 -29.34 -12.54
N GLU A 62 -10.01 -30.50 -12.01
CA GLU A 62 -9.34 -31.17 -10.88
C GLU A 62 -7.86 -31.44 -11.19
N ARG A 63 -7.55 -31.87 -12.41
CA ARG A 63 -6.16 -32.05 -12.88
C ARG A 63 -5.40 -30.73 -12.93
N ALA A 64 -6.03 -29.64 -13.34
CA ALA A 64 -5.39 -28.33 -13.38
C ALA A 64 -5.08 -27.82 -11.96
N GLN A 65 -6.04 -27.92 -11.04
CA GLN A 65 -5.85 -27.61 -9.61
C GLN A 65 -4.69 -28.43 -9.01
N ALA A 66 -4.62 -29.73 -9.34
CA ALA A 66 -3.50 -30.58 -8.92
C ALA A 66 -2.15 -30.18 -9.53
N ALA A 67 -2.12 -29.59 -10.73
CA ALA A 67 -0.90 -29.07 -11.35
C ALA A 67 -0.47 -27.73 -10.73
N LEU A 68 -1.41 -26.82 -10.45
CA LEU A 68 -1.17 -25.55 -9.76
C LEU A 68 -0.60 -25.78 -8.35
N ALA A 69 -1.04 -26.82 -7.64
CA ALA A 69 -0.47 -27.21 -6.34
C ALA A 69 1.00 -27.69 -6.39
N TYR A 70 1.61 -27.76 -7.58
CA TYR A 70 3.03 -28.03 -7.81
C TYR A 70 3.70 -26.99 -8.73
N ASP A 71 3.10 -25.79 -8.89
CA ASP A 71 3.58 -24.72 -9.77
C ASP A 71 3.75 -25.13 -11.25
N ASP A 72 3.03 -26.16 -11.70
CA ASP A 72 3.04 -26.62 -13.10
C ASP A 72 1.97 -25.86 -13.91
N TYR A 73 2.21 -24.56 -14.08
CA TYR A 73 1.36 -23.63 -14.82
C TYR A 73 1.10 -24.09 -16.27
N ASP A 74 2.11 -24.68 -16.93
CA ASP A 74 1.98 -25.23 -18.29
C ASP A 74 0.98 -26.39 -18.37
N SER A 75 1.06 -27.37 -17.45
CA SER A 75 0.09 -28.47 -17.39
C SER A 75 -1.30 -27.99 -16.99
N ALA A 76 -1.40 -26.98 -16.12
CA ALA A 76 -2.67 -26.40 -15.69
C ALA A 76 -3.37 -25.68 -16.86
N LEU A 77 -2.66 -24.82 -17.59
CA LEU A 77 -3.15 -24.16 -18.80
C LEU A 77 -3.58 -25.17 -19.88
N LEU A 78 -2.82 -26.24 -20.08
CA LEU A 78 -3.17 -27.29 -21.04
C LEU A 78 -4.46 -28.04 -20.62
N ALA A 79 -4.64 -28.33 -19.33
CA ALA A 79 -5.83 -29.01 -18.84
C ALA A 79 -7.07 -28.11 -18.89
N LEU A 80 -6.95 -26.83 -18.53
CA LEU A 80 -8.04 -25.86 -18.56
C LEU A 80 -8.45 -25.47 -19.99
N SER A 81 -7.49 -25.30 -20.90
CA SER A 81 -7.80 -25.10 -22.33
C SER A 81 -8.49 -26.32 -22.95
N GLU A 82 -8.14 -27.56 -22.54
CA GLU A 82 -8.92 -28.74 -22.94
C GLU A 82 -10.33 -28.73 -22.32
N ALA A 83 -10.48 -28.38 -21.04
CA ALA A 83 -11.78 -28.30 -20.36
C ALA A 83 -12.74 -27.33 -21.07
N ALA A 84 -12.29 -26.10 -21.32
CA ALA A 84 -13.03 -25.08 -22.07
C ALA A 84 -13.34 -25.53 -23.51
N ALA A 85 -12.42 -26.25 -24.18
CA ALA A 85 -12.68 -26.80 -25.51
C ALA A 85 -13.69 -27.96 -25.51
N ARG A 86 -13.84 -28.72 -24.41
CA ARG A 86 -14.87 -29.77 -24.28
C ARG A 86 -16.25 -29.17 -24.01
N GLU A 87 -16.31 -28.15 -23.16
CA GLU A 87 -17.56 -27.52 -22.73
C GLU A 87 -17.45 -25.98 -22.83
N PRO A 88 -17.59 -25.40 -24.04
CA PRO A 88 -17.33 -23.96 -24.29
C PRO A 88 -18.26 -22.95 -23.62
N GLY A 89 -19.18 -23.41 -22.78
CA GLY A 89 -20.06 -22.58 -21.95
C GLY A 89 -20.14 -23.06 -20.51
N ASN A 90 -19.16 -23.85 -20.06
CA ASN A 90 -19.01 -24.21 -18.65
C ASN A 90 -18.30 -23.05 -17.92
N PRO A 91 -18.99 -22.33 -17.01
CA PRO A 91 -18.43 -21.13 -16.38
C PRO A 91 -17.23 -21.46 -15.49
N GLU A 92 -17.23 -22.60 -14.79
CA GLU A 92 -16.11 -23.04 -13.93
C GLU A 92 -14.83 -23.25 -14.75
N ALA A 93 -14.95 -23.86 -15.94
CA ALA A 93 -13.82 -24.04 -16.85
C ALA A 93 -13.31 -22.71 -17.43
N LEU A 94 -14.22 -21.79 -17.77
CA LEU A 94 -13.87 -20.49 -18.37
C LEU A 94 -13.29 -19.52 -17.34
N ASP A 95 -13.87 -19.43 -16.15
CA ASP A 95 -13.35 -18.61 -15.04
C ASP A 95 -11.94 -19.09 -14.66
N ALA A 96 -11.76 -20.39 -14.38
CA ALA A 96 -10.46 -20.93 -14.01
C ALA A 96 -9.40 -20.77 -15.13
N TYR A 97 -9.78 -20.94 -16.41
CA TYR A 97 -8.84 -20.74 -17.53
C TYR A 97 -8.48 -19.26 -17.72
N GLY A 98 -9.46 -18.36 -17.68
CA GLY A 98 -9.27 -16.92 -17.87
C GLY A 98 -8.44 -16.29 -16.74
N SER A 99 -8.73 -16.66 -15.49
CA SER A 99 -7.93 -16.24 -14.33
C SER A 99 -6.49 -16.74 -14.44
N LEU A 100 -6.27 -18.01 -14.75
CA LEU A 100 -4.91 -18.53 -14.89
C LEU A 100 -4.13 -17.85 -16.03
N LEU A 101 -4.78 -17.53 -17.15
CA LEU A 101 -4.16 -16.76 -18.24
C LEU A 101 -3.75 -15.35 -17.79
N ALA A 102 -4.54 -14.70 -16.93
CA ALA A 102 -4.20 -13.39 -16.36
C ALA A 102 -2.96 -13.49 -15.46
N GLU A 103 -2.94 -14.43 -14.52
CA GLU A 103 -1.84 -14.65 -13.57
C GLU A 103 -0.50 -14.94 -14.26
N VAL A 104 -0.49 -15.73 -15.35
CA VAL A 104 0.74 -16.01 -16.12
C VAL A 104 1.10 -14.90 -17.12
N GLY A 105 0.39 -13.77 -17.12
CA GLY A 105 0.67 -12.60 -17.96
C GLY A 105 0.23 -12.73 -19.44
N ARG A 106 -0.63 -13.69 -19.78
CA ARG A 106 -1.21 -13.86 -21.14
C ARG A 106 -2.46 -13.01 -21.31
N ALA A 107 -2.28 -11.70 -21.14
CA ALA A 107 -3.35 -10.70 -21.00
C ALA A 107 -4.40 -10.74 -22.13
N GLU A 108 -3.99 -10.77 -23.39
CA GLU A 108 -4.91 -10.73 -24.53
C GLU A 108 -5.79 -11.97 -24.59
N GLU A 109 -5.23 -13.15 -24.33
CA GLU A 109 -5.97 -14.42 -24.30
C GLU A 109 -6.88 -14.50 -23.06
N ALA A 110 -6.43 -13.97 -21.91
CA ALA A 110 -7.25 -13.86 -20.71
C ALA A 110 -8.52 -13.04 -20.98
N VAL A 111 -8.40 -11.87 -21.62
CA VAL A 111 -9.56 -11.01 -21.96
C VAL A 111 -10.58 -11.74 -22.85
N GLU A 112 -10.14 -12.53 -23.85
CA GLU A 112 -11.06 -13.31 -24.70
C GLU A 112 -11.83 -14.39 -23.91
N VAL A 113 -11.13 -15.12 -23.03
CA VAL A 113 -11.73 -16.18 -22.21
C VAL A 113 -12.64 -15.61 -21.13
N LEU A 114 -12.22 -14.54 -20.45
CA LEU A 114 -12.99 -13.88 -19.40
C LEU A 114 -14.27 -13.22 -19.94
N ARG A 115 -14.23 -12.64 -21.14
CA ARG A 115 -15.46 -12.17 -21.84
C ARG A 115 -16.41 -13.33 -22.13
N SER A 116 -15.90 -14.49 -22.53
CA SER A 116 -16.70 -15.71 -22.71
C SER A 116 -17.31 -16.21 -21.39
N ALA A 117 -16.57 -16.09 -20.27
CA ALA A 117 -17.06 -16.42 -18.93
C ALA A 117 -18.19 -15.47 -18.47
N VAL A 118 -18.06 -14.16 -18.75
CA VAL A 118 -19.12 -13.16 -18.54
C VAL A 118 -20.39 -13.50 -19.33
N GLU A 119 -20.27 -13.94 -20.59
CA GLU A 119 -21.43 -14.36 -21.39
C GLU A 119 -22.09 -15.65 -20.87
N ALA A 120 -21.32 -16.57 -20.31
CA ALA A 120 -21.82 -17.83 -19.74
C ALA A 120 -22.53 -17.63 -18.39
N SER A 121 -22.01 -16.77 -17.52
CA SER A 121 -22.53 -16.53 -16.17
C SER A 121 -22.32 -15.06 -15.74
N PRO A 122 -23.25 -14.14 -16.09
CA PRO A 122 -23.08 -12.70 -15.83
C PRO A 122 -23.39 -12.26 -14.39
N ASP A 123 -24.01 -13.11 -13.57
CA ASP A 123 -24.46 -12.81 -12.20
C ASP A 123 -23.74 -13.66 -11.12
N ASP A 124 -22.74 -14.47 -11.52
CA ASP A 124 -22.04 -15.43 -10.65
C ASP A 124 -20.53 -15.40 -10.93
N GLY A 125 -19.69 -15.52 -9.90
CA GLY A 125 -18.23 -15.32 -9.93
C GLY A 125 -17.83 -13.87 -10.27
N PHE A 126 -17.42 -13.09 -9.27
CA PHE A 126 -17.05 -11.68 -9.45
C PHE A 126 -15.62 -11.50 -9.99
N GLU A 127 -14.77 -12.50 -9.82
CA GLU A 127 -13.33 -12.50 -10.07
C GLU A 127 -13.02 -12.16 -11.53
N LYS A 128 -13.78 -12.73 -12.48
CA LYS A 128 -13.66 -12.42 -13.91
C LYS A 128 -13.82 -10.95 -14.25
N TYR A 129 -14.66 -10.22 -13.51
CA TYR A 129 -14.84 -8.79 -13.69
C TYR A 129 -13.68 -7.99 -13.11
N MET A 130 -13.06 -8.46 -12.01
CA MET A 130 -11.86 -7.83 -11.45
C MET A 130 -10.66 -7.99 -12.37
N TYR A 131 -10.44 -9.19 -12.92
CA TYR A 131 -9.41 -9.41 -13.94
C TYR A 131 -9.67 -8.57 -15.20
N LEU A 132 -10.91 -8.50 -15.70
CA LEU A 132 -11.24 -7.60 -16.83
C LEU A 132 -11.02 -6.12 -16.49
N GLY A 133 -11.30 -5.69 -15.26
CA GLY A 133 -11.01 -4.34 -14.77
C GLY A 133 -9.51 -4.00 -14.77
N GLN A 134 -8.64 -4.97 -14.50
CA GLN A 134 -7.18 -4.81 -14.50
C GLN A 134 -6.55 -4.95 -15.91
N LEU A 135 -7.16 -5.74 -16.80
CA LEU A 135 -6.61 -6.07 -18.13
C LEU A 135 -7.11 -5.18 -19.27
N LEU A 136 -8.19 -4.42 -19.06
CA LEU A 136 -8.75 -3.48 -20.02
C LEU A 136 -8.27 -2.05 -19.74
N GLU A 137 -8.63 -1.10 -20.60
CA GLU A 137 -8.30 0.32 -20.46
C GLU A 137 -9.57 1.20 -20.50
N GLY A 138 -9.53 2.34 -19.81
CA GLY A 138 -10.57 3.38 -19.85
C GLY A 138 -11.96 2.90 -19.40
N GLU A 139 -13.00 3.36 -20.11
CA GLU A 139 -14.41 3.06 -19.80
C GLU A 139 -14.73 1.57 -19.74
N GLU A 140 -14.06 0.71 -20.53
CA GLU A 140 -14.30 -0.73 -20.47
C GLU A 140 -13.78 -1.33 -19.16
N ALA A 141 -12.62 -0.87 -18.67
CA ALA A 141 -12.08 -1.25 -17.38
C ALA A 141 -12.98 -0.78 -16.23
N LEU A 142 -13.39 0.49 -16.25
CA LEU A 142 -14.27 1.06 -15.24
C LEU A 142 -15.64 0.36 -15.20
N ALA A 143 -16.21 0.03 -16.36
CA ALA A 143 -17.47 -0.73 -16.45
C ALA A 143 -17.32 -2.16 -15.93
N ALA A 144 -16.20 -2.84 -16.23
CA ALA A 144 -15.90 -4.17 -15.70
C ALA A 144 -15.77 -4.13 -14.17
N THR A 145 -14.97 -3.22 -13.61
CA THR A 145 -14.78 -3.06 -12.16
C THR A 145 -16.10 -2.72 -11.45
N ARG A 146 -16.90 -1.78 -11.99
CA ARG A 146 -18.26 -1.47 -11.47
C ARG A 146 -19.11 -2.74 -11.39
N ARG A 147 -19.13 -3.56 -12.44
CA ARG A 147 -19.91 -4.80 -12.46
C ARG A 147 -19.37 -5.86 -11.51
N GLY A 148 -18.05 -5.98 -11.37
CA GLY A 148 -17.42 -6.85 -10.37
C GLY A 148 -17.83 -6.47 -8.95
N VAL A 149 -17.80 -5.18 -8.62
CA VAL A 149 -18.24 -4.65 -7.32
C VAL A 149 -19.73 -4.93 -7.06
N GLU A 150 -20.61 -4.88 -8.06
CA GLU A 150 -22.01 -5.29 -7.91
C GLU A 150 -22.16 -6.77 -7.51
N VAL A 151 -21.52 -7.67 -8.26
CA VAL A 151 -21.59 -9.13 -8.01
C VAL A 151 -20.95 -9.48 -6.65
N LEU A 152 -19.79 -8.89 -6.34
CA LEU A 152 -19.11 -9.07 -5.06
C LEU A 152 -19.91 -8.51 -3.88
N SER A 153 -20.57 -7.35 -4.04
CA SER A 153 -21.48 -6.81 -3.01
C SER A 153 -22.61 -7.79 -2.71
N ALA A 154 -23.25 -8.34 -3.75
CA ALA A 154 -24.31 -9.33 -3.60
C ALA A 154 -23.82 -10.63 -2.92
N ALA A 155 -22.61 -11.10 -3.24
CA ALA A 155 -21.99 -12.26 -2.60
C ALA A 155 -21.67 -12.00 -1.10
N ALA A 156 -21.09 -10.85 -0.78
CA ALA A 156 -20.76 -10.46 0.60
C ALA A 156 -22.02 -10.24 1.46
N ASP A 157 -23.14 -9.80 0.88
CA ASP A 157 -24.43 -9.66 1.57
C ASP A 157 -25.20 -10.98 1.69
N ALA A 158 -25.01 -11.92 0.75
CA ALA A 158 -25.49 -13.29 0.90
C ALA A 158 -24.72 -14.07 1.98
N ALA A 159 -23.44 -13.75 2.19
CA ALA A 159 -22.58 -14.35 3.21
C ALA A 159 -21.94 -13.31 4.17
N PRO A 160 -22.71 -12.60 5.04
CA PRO A 160 -22.21 -11.46 5.84
C PRO A 160 -21.06 -11.77 6.82
N ARG A 161 -20.77 -13.05 7.08
CA ARG A 161 -19.67 -13.51 7.94
C ARG A 161 -18.43 -13.98 7.17
N ALA A 162 -18.44 -13.93 5.84
CA ALA A 162 -17.27 -14.23 5.02
C ALA A 162 -16.31 -13.03 5.06
N ALA A 163 -15.39 -13.03 6.03
CA ALA A 163 -14.40 -11.97 6.22
C ALA A 163 -13.55 -11.73 4.96
N GLU A 164 -13.26 -12.78 4.18
CA GLU A 164 -12.52 -12.67 2.93
C GLU A 164 -13.31 -11.88 1.86
N LEU A 165 -14.57 -12.24 1.60
CA LEU A 165 -15.43 -11.48 0.67
C LEU A 165 -15.61 -10.02 1.12
N ARG A 166 -15.61 -9.75 2.44
CA ARG A 166 -15.67 -8.40 3.00
C ARG A 166 -14.39 -7.59 2.74
N ARG A 167 -13.19 -8.20 2.92
CA ARG A 167 -11.90 -7.59 2.54
C ARG A 167 -11.79 -7.33 1.04
N GLN A 168 -12.12 -8.33 0.22
CA GLN A 168 -12.14 -8.21 -1.23
C GLN A 168 -13.10 -7.10 -1.69
N LEU A 169 -14.27 -6.97 -1.04
CA LEU A 169 -15.22 -5.89 -1.31
C LEU A 169 -14.67 -4.51 -0.91
N CYS A 170 -13.95 -4.42 0.21
CA CYS A 170 -13.26 -3.19 0.62
C CYS A 170 -12.25 -2.75 -0.45
N SER A 171 -11.30 -3.62 -0.80
CA SER A 171 -10.27 -3.34 -1.81
C SER A 171 -10.88 -2.99 -3.18
N ALA A 172 -11.85 -3.77 -3.66
CA ALA A 172 -12.50 -3.51 -4.94
C ALA A 172 -13.30 -2.18 -4.97
N LEU A 173 -13.83 -1.72 -3.83
CA LEU A 173 -14.46 -0.41 -3.70
C LEU A 173 -13.44 0.73 -3.68
N CYS A 174 -12.27 0.55 -3.05
CA CYS A 174 -11.15 1.49 -3.11
C CYS A 174 -10.63 1.63 -4.54
N SER A 175 -10.32 0.53 -5.22
CA SER A 175 -9.88 0.55 -6.63
C SER A 175 -10.93 1.18 -7.54
N LEU A 176 -12.23 0.88 -7.33
CA LEU A 176 -13.29 1.54 -8.10
C LEU A 176 -13.37 3.04 -7.84
N ALA A 177 -13.15 3.49 -6.60
CA ALA A 177 -13.13 4.91 -6.24
C ALA A 177 -11.96 5.64 -6.92
N GLU A 178 -10.76 5.05 -6.90
CA GLU A 178 -9.57 5.55 -7.60
C GLU A 178 -9.79 5.62 -9.13
N MET A 179 -10.26 4.54 -9.75
CA MET A 179 -10.58 4.51 -11.18
C MET A 179 -11.66 5.53 -11.56
N THR A 180 -12.61 5.82 -10.67
CA THR A 180 -13.67 6.82 -10.90
C THR A 180 -13.11 8.24 -10.83
N MET A 181 -12.18 8.54 -9.91
CA MET A 181 -11.45 9.82 -9.86
C MET A 181 -10.58 9.98 -11.12
N ALA A 182 -9.80 8.97 -11.47
CA ALA A 182 -8.85 9.01 -12.59
C ALA A 182 -9.52 9.10 -13.97
N ALA A 183 -10.79 8.66 -14.10
CA ALA A 183 -11.57 8.76 -15.33
C ALA A 183 -12.35 10.08 -15.47
N ALA A 184 -12.43 10.92 -14.43
CA ALA A 184 -13.23 12.14 -14.44
C ALA A 184 -12.52 13.30 -15.19
N GLU A 185 -13.25 14.03 -16.03
CA GLU A 185 -12.74 15.29 -16.62
C GLU A 185 -12.62 16.41 -15.55
N ASP A 186 -13.49 16.39 -14.53
CA ASP A 186 -13.44 17.23 -13.34
C ASP A 186 -13.67 16.35 -12.09
N PRO A 187 -12.65 16.14 -11.23
CA PRO A 187 -12.77 15.35 -10.00
C PRO A 187 -13.88 15.84 -9.04
N ALA A 188 -14.24 17.13 -9.10
CA ALA A 188 -15.30 17.68 -8.27
C ALA A 188 -16.70 17.13 -8.64
N GLU A 189 -16.92 16.69 -9.88
CA GLU A 189 -18.21 16.12 -10.30
C GLU A 189 -18.43 14.69 -9.74
N VAL A 190 -17.36 13.93 -9.51
CA VAL A 190 -17.43 12.54 -9.02
C VAL A 190 -17.23 12.40 -7.50
N GLY A 191 -16.82 13.46 -6.81
CA GLY A 191 -16.46 13.39 -5.38
C GLY A 191 -17.54 12.85 -4.43
N ASP A 192 -18.83 13.00 -4.76
CA ASP A 192 -19.94 12.39 -3.99
C ASP A 192 -20.10 10.88 -4.28
N GLU A 193 -19.86 10.43 -5.52
CA GLU A 193 -19.83 8.99 -5.88
C GLU A 193 -18.64 8.31 -5.21
N VAL A 194 -17.46 8.90 -5.33
CA VAL A 194 -16.20 8.42 -4.76
C VAL A 194 -16.28 8.36 -3.22
N GLY A 195 -16.80 9.40 -2.57
CA GLY A 195 -17.04 9.37 -1.12
C GLY A 195 -18.01 8.26 -0.69
N SER A 196 -19.06 7.99 -1.48
CA SER A 196 -20.02 6.90 -1.22
C SER A 196 -19.38 5.51 -1.39
N LEU A 197 -18.49 5.34 -2.37
CA LEU A 197 -17.73 4.10 -2.57
C LEU A 197 -16.79 3.82 -1.39
N LEU A 198 -16.05 4.83 -0.92
CA LEU A 198 -15.08 4.67 0.16
C LEU A 198 -15.75 4.46 1.54
N GLU A 199 -16.88 5.12 1.84
CA GLU A 199 -17.64 4.82 3.05
C GLU A 199 -18.24 3.40 3.03
N ARG A 200 -18.61 2.88 1.84
CA ARG A 200 -18.99 1.46 1.67
C ARG A 200 -17.79 0.53 1.86
N ALA A 201 -16.59 0.91 1.42
CA ALA A 201 -15.36 0.14 1.60
C ALA A 201 -15.03 0.00 3.10
N ARG A 202 -15.01 1.12 3.82
CA ARG A 202 -14.86 1.20 5.28
C ARG A 202 -15.91 0.39 6.05
N ALA A 203 -17.15 0.35 5.56
CA ALA A 203 -18.21 -0.47 6.13
C ALA A 203 -18.09 -1.97 5.81
N ALA A 204 -17.38 -2.32 4.74
CA ALA A 204 -17.06 -3.71 4.39
C ALA A 204 -15.92 -4.25 5.26
N ASP A 205 -14.82 -3.49 5.40
CA ASP A 205 -13.74 -3.78 6.34
C ASP A 205 -13.33 -2.55 7.15
N ALA A 206 -13.61 -2.58 8.45
CA ALA A 206 -13.27 -1.52 9.40
C ALA A 206 -11.83 -1.61 9.93
N ALA A 207 -11.10 -2.69 9.63
CA ALA A 207 -9.68 -2.84 9.98
C ALA A 207 -8.74 -2.33 8.88
N SER A 208 -9.26 -2.07 7.66
CA SER A 208 -8.45 -1.51 6.57
C SER A 208 -8.23 0.00 6.74
N PRO A 209 -6.97 0.49 6.69
CA PRO A 209 -6.68 1.93 6.68
C PRO A 209 -6.90 2.59 5.32
N GLU A 210 -6.95 1.81 4.24
CA GLU A 210 -7.02 2.31 2.86
C GLU A 210 -8.23 3.21 2.58
N PRO A 211 -9.48 2.85 2.94
CA PRO A 211 -10.63 3.73 2.75
C PRO A 211 -10.51 5.06 3.51
N LEU A 212 -9.89 5.05 4.68
CA LEU A 212 -9.72 6.23 5.54
C LEU A 212 -8.71 7.20 4.93
N GLN A 213 -7.60 6.69 4.41
CA GLN A 213 -6.59 7.52 3.74
C GLN A 213 -7.11 8.08 2.41
N ALA A 214 -7.81 7.27 1.60
CA ALA A 214 -8.45 7.75 0.38
C ALA A 214 -9.54 8.81 0.65
N LEU A 215 -10.35 8.64 1.73
CA LEU A 215 -11.29 9.67 2.18
C LEU A 215 -10.56 10.93 2.64
N ALA A 216 -9.42 10.81 3.32
CA ALA A 216 -8.62 11.96 3.74
C ALA A 216 -8.13 12.78 2.54
N SER A 217 -7.56 12.14 1.52
CA SER A 217 -7.16 12.80 0.25
C SER A 217 -8.34 13.50 -0.42
N LEU A 218 -9.49 12.83 -0.56
CA LEU A 218 -10.70 13.42 -1.13
C LEU A 218 -11.21 14.64 -0.33
N ARG A 219 -11.11 14.62 1.00
CA ARG A 219 -11.49 15.79 1.83
C ARG A 219 -10.46 16.91 1.73
N TYR A 220 -9.18 16.61 1.58
CA TYR A 220 -8.13 17.60 1.35
C TYR A 220 -8.35 18.35 0.03
N GLU A 221 -8.59 17.64 -1.07
CA GLU A 221 -8.92 18.23 -2.38
C GLU A 221 -10.19 19.11 -2.34
N GLN A 222 -11.17 18.72 -1.52
CA GLN A 222 -12.39 19.51 -1.27
C GLN A 222 -12.16 20.75 -0.36
N GLY A 223 -10.92 21.01 0.08
CA GLY A 223 -10.56 22.09 0.99
C GLY A 223 -11.04 21.88 2.44
N ARG A 224 -11.42 20.65 2.81
CA ARG A 224 -11.97 20.28 4.13
C ARG A 224 -10.87 19.73 5.04
N GLN A 225 -9.87 20.58 5.31
CA GLN A 225 -8.62 20.24 6.00
C GLN A 225 -8.84 19.54 7.36
N ASP A 226 -9.71 20.09 8.22
CA ASP A 226 -10.01 19.49 9.55
C ASP A 226 -10.53 18.04 9.45
N GLU A 227 -11.36 17.77 8.45
CA GLU A 227 -11.94 16.44 8.23
C GLU A 227 -10.94 15.48 7.61
N ALA A 228 -10.12 15.98 6.67
CA ALA A 228 -9.01 15.22 6.09
C ALA A 228 -8.03 14.77 7.18
N LEU A 229 -7.61 15.67 8.07
CA LEU A 229 -6.68 15.35 9.18
C LEU A 229 -7.31 14.37 10.17
N SER A 230 -8.61 14.54 10.46
CA SER A 230 -9.35 13.60 11.32
C SER A 230 -9.44 12.20 10.72
N LEU A 231 -9.61 12.07 9.41
CA LEU A 231 -9.64 10.79 8.69
C LEU A 231 -8.25 10.15 8.60
N LEU A 232 -7.22 10.95 8.34
CA LEU A 232 -5.83 10.47 8.28
C LEU A 232 -5.35 9.96 9.64
N ARG A 233 -5.68 10.65 10.75
CA ARG A 233 -5.41 10.16 12.11
C ARG A 233 -6.17 8.87 12.44
N GLN A 234 -7.37 8.66 11.89
CA GLN A 234 -8.09 7.38 11.99
C GLN A 234 -7.41 6.26 11.17
N SER A 235 -6.82 6.57 10.00
CA SER A 235 -6.00 5.62 9.23
C SER A 235 -4.77 5.21 10.04
N LEU A 236 -3.98 6.19 10.49
CA LEU A 236 -2.75 5.99 11.26
C LEU A 236 -2.98 5.11 12.50
N ALA A 237 -4.06 5.32 13.25
CA ALA A 237 -4.38 4.54 14.44
C ALA A 237 -4.62 3.03 14.20
N LEU A 238 -4.69 2.57 12.95
CA LEU A 238 -4.80 1.15 12.60
C LEU A 238 -3.45 0.45 12.38
N TRP A 239 -2.36 1.20 12.15
CA TRP A 239 -1.06 0.62 11.75
C TRP A 239 0.17 1.34 12.31
N PHE A 240 0.08 2.64 12.55
CA PHE A 240 1.18 3.44 13.08
C PHE A 240 1.18 3.39 14.60
N LYS A 241 2.33 3.08 15.19
CA LYS A 241 2.61 3.26 16.61
C LYS A 241 3.67 4.36 16.69
N PRO A 242 3.39 5.50 17.36
CA PRO A 242 4.44 6.48 17.59
C PRO A 242 5.52 5.86 18.47
N GLU A 243 6.77 6.27 18.27
CA GLU A 243 7.79 6.08 19.28
C GLU A 243 7.41 6.96 20.48
N ALA A 244 7.46 6.39 21.69
CA ALA A 244 7.19 7.13 22.92
C ALA A 244 8.19 8.30 23.03
N SER A 245 7.71 9.45 23.50
CA SER A 245 8.64 10.55 23.81
C SER A 245 9.48 10.18 25.04
N GLU A 246 10.71 10.68 25.13
CA GLU A 246 11.56 10.48 26.33
C GLU A 246 10.84 10.94 27.63
N GLU A 247 9.89 11.88 27.54
CA GLU A 247 9.05 12.34 28.65
C GLU A 247 7.95 11.32 29.06
N GLU A 248 7.46 10.49 28.14
CA GLU A 248 6.47 9.43 28.43
C GLU A 248 7.15 8.15 28.96
N GLU A 249 8.37 7.83 28.53
CA GLU A 249 9.16 6.75 29.14
C GLU A 249 9.53 7.09 30.61
N GLU A 250 9.89 8.34 30.92
CA GLU A 250 10.13 8.78 32.32
C GLU A 250 8.85 8.69 33.18
N GLU A 251 7.65 9.00 32.66
CA GLU A 251 6.39 8.84 33.42
C GLU A 251 5.95 7.37 33.57
N GLU A 252 6.27 6.46 32.63
CA GLU A 252 6.01 5.01 32.80
C GLU A 252 7.01 4.37 33.80
N ASP A 253 8.30 4.72 33.74
CA ASP A 253 9.31 4.28 34.72
C ASP A 253 8.98 4.76 36.15
N GLU A 254 8.56 6.03 36.33
CA GLU A 254 8.12 6.55 37.64
C GLU A 254 6.87 5.81 38.17
N GLN A 255 5.98 5.34 37.29
CA GLN A 255 4.79 4.56 37.67
C GLN A 255 5.13 3.11 38.04
N GLU A 256 6.07 2.45 37.35
CA GLU A 256 6.57 1.12 37.76
C GLU A 256 7.37 1.20 39.08
N GLU A 257 8.11 2.29 39.34
CA GLU A 257 8.76 2.51 40.64
C GLU A 257 7.73 2.76 41.78
N GLU A 258 6.66 3.54 41.57
CA GLU A 258 5.60 3.70 42.60
C GLU A 258 4.81 2.39 42.85
N GLU A 259 4.50 1.58 41.83
CA GLU A 259 3.82 0.30 42.03
C GLU A 259 4.71 -0.72 42.78
N THR A 260 6.02 -0.74 42.50
CA THR A 260 6.97 -1.64 43.20
C THR A 260 7.27 -1.21 44.63
N GLU A 261 7.37 0.09 44.95
CA GLU A 261 7.43 0.56 46.34
C GLU A 261 6.10 0.28 47.10
N GLY A 262 4.96 0.32 46.40
CA GLY A 262 3.64 0.00 46.94
C GLY A 262 3.46 -1.45 47.40
N GLU A 263 4.14 -2.42 46.77
CA GLU A 263 4.08 -3.82 47.18
C GLU A 263 4.97 -4.16 48.39
N GLU A 264 6.10 -3.46 48.62
CA GLU A 264 7.01 -3.76 49.74
C GLU A 264 6.44 -3.40 51.13
N GLU A 265 5.58 -2.39 51.28
CA GLU A 265 4.91 -2.08 52.56
C GLU A 265 3.76 -3.06 52.91
N GLY A 266 3.38 -3.98 52.01
CA GLY A 266 2.30 -4.97 52.22
C GLY A 266 2.70 -6.29 52.90
N GLY A 267 4.00 -6.59 53.04
CA GLY A 267 4.55 -7.94 53.26
C GLY A 267 4.57 -8.52 54.70
N GLY A 268 3.61 -8.19 55.58
CA GLY A 268 3.78 -8.27 57.04
C GLY A 268 2.99 -9.28 57.89
N GLY A 269 2.57 -10.47 57.41
CA GLY A 269 1.65 -11.34 58.19
C GLY A 269 1.69 -12.87 57.98
N LYS A 270 2.38 -13.61 58.87
CA LYS A 270 2.34 -15.09 58.92
C LYS A 270 1.03 -15.65 59.50
N GLY A 271 0.52 -16.77 58.98
CA GLY A 271 -0.42 -17.62 59.74
C GLY A 271 -1.11 -18.77 59.01
N GLY A 272 -0.42 -19.91 58.84
CA GLY A 272 -0.91 -21.10 58.12
C GLY A 272 -2.21 -21.79 58.59
N GLY A 273 -2.66 -22.78 57.82
CA GLY A 273 -3.42 -23.92 58.35
C GLY A 273 -4.66 -24.40 57.59
N ALA A 274 -4.44 -25.30 56.61
CA ALA A 274 -5.24 -26.51 56.32
C ALA A 274 -6.75 -26.48 55.95
N ALA A 275 -7.13 -27.53 55.22
CA ALA A 275 -8.47 -28.10 55.02
C ALA A 275 -9.41 -27.50 53.94
N GLY A 276 -9.39 -28.16 52.76
CA GLY A 276 -10.53 -28.84 52.14
C GLY A 276 -11.90 -28.17 52.01
N GLY A 277 -12.37 -28.05 50.76
CA GLY A 277 -13.78 -27.82 50.42
C GLY A 277 -14.02 -27.87 48.90
N GLU A 278 -14.72 -28.90 48.42
CA GLU A 278 -15.41 -28.86 47.12
C GLU A 278 -16.61 -27.92 47.21
N VAL A 279 -16.91 -27.16 46.14
CA VAL A 279 -18.29 -26.83 45.71
C VAL A 279 -18.34 -26.35 44.25
N ASP A 280 -19.47 -26.62 43.61
CA ASP A 280 -19.81 -26.43 42.20
C ASP A 280 -20.20 -25.00 41.76
N MET A 281 -20.22 -24.83 40.42
CA MET A 281 -21.09 -24.01 39.55
C MET A 281 -21.92 -22.83 40.10
N ALA A 282 -21.81 -21.67 39.43
CA ALA A 282 -22.90 -20.96 38.68
C ALA A 282 -22.29 -19.64 38.12
N ASP A 283 -22.35 -19.34 36.83
CA ASP A 283 -23.52 -18.86 36.04
C ASP A 283 -24.17 -17.57 36.57
N ALA A 284 -23.71 -16.44 36.02
CA ALA A 284 -24.48 -15.24 35.69
C ALA A 284 -23.60 -14.42 34.71
N GLY A 285 -24.11 -13.76 33.67
CA GLY A 285 -25.50 -13.43 33.37
C GLY A 285 -25.57 -11.93 33.06
N ALA A 286 -25.69 -11.57 31.79
CA ALA A 286 -25.56 -10.20 31.30
C ALA A 286 -26.64 -9.25 31.84
N ALA A 287 -26.28 -7.97 32.02
CA ALA A 287 -27.24 -6.88 32.14
C ALA A 287 -26.65 -5.55 31.63
N ALA A 288 -27.13 -5.09 30.47
CA ALA A 288 -26.98 -3.70 30.05
C ALA A 288 -28.12 -2.84 30.62
N ALA A 289 -27.85 -1.60 31.02
CA ALA A 289 -28.87 -0.55 31.18
C ALA A 289 -28.27 0.86 31.14
N ALA A 290 -28.87 1.74 30.34
CA ALA A 290 -28.51 3.15 30.22
C ALA A 290 -29.03 4.01 31.39
N GLY A 291 -28.45 5.20 31.64
CA GLY A 291 -28.95 6.05 32.73
C GLY A 291 -28.35 7.46 32.91
N LYS A 292 -28.53 8.36 31.92
CA LYS A 292 -28.55 9.85 32.02
C LYS A 292 -27.97 10.54 33.28
N GLY A 293 -26.89 11.31 33.06
CA GLY A 293 -26.94 12.78 33.12
C GLY A 293 -26.80 13.50 34.47
N GLY A 294 -26.08 14.63 34.46
CA GLY A 294 -25.99 15.58 35.58
C GLY A 294 -24.66 16.34 35.60
N GLY A 295 -24.58 17.47 34.88
CA GLY A 295 -23.32 18.21 34.76
C GLY A 295 -22.98 19.09 35.98
N ARG A 296 -21.77 19.66 35.96
CA ARG A 296 -21.39 20.90 36.65
C ARG A 296 -20.14 21.49 36.00
N GLY A 297 -20.29 22.64 35.35
CA GLY A 297 -19.14 23.43 34.92
C GLY A 297 -18.45 24.09 36.12
N ARG A 298 -17.12 24.21 36.04
CA ARG A 298 -16.33 25.16 36.81
C ARG A 298 -15.28 25.74 35.89
N GLY A 299 -15.42 27.03 35.56
CA GLY A 299 -14.34 27.78 34.94
C GLY A 299 -13.25 28.04 35.97
N GLY A 300 -11.99 27.79 35.59
CA GLY A 300 -10.79 28.30 36.23
C GLY A 300 -10.00 29.06 35.18
N GLY A 301 -9.90 30.38 35.32
CA GLY A 301 -9.14 31.20 34.39
C GLY A 301 -7.75 31.50 34.93
N GLY A 302 -6.74 31.31 34.10
CA GLY A 302 -5.37 31.78 34.28
C GLY A 302 -4.57 31.48 32.99
N GLY A 303 -3.66 32.33 32.50
CA GLY A 303 -3.34 33.67 33.01
C GLY A 303 -1.85 34.00 32.93
N GLY A 304 -1.29 34.04 31.72
CA GLY A 304 0.13 34.34 31.46
C GLY A 304 0.82 33.18 30.72
N GLY A 305 1.77 33.41 29.82
CA GLY A 305 2.29 34.68 29.31
C GLY A 305 2.86 34.52 27.90
N GLY A 306 2.92 35.59 27.12
CA GLY A 306 3.35 35.53 25.73
C GLY A 306 4.88 35.46 25.58
N GLY A 307 5.36 34.47 24.82
CA GLY A 307 6.63 34.53 24.10
C GLY A 307 6.38 34.97 22.65
N ALA A 308 7.34 35.67 22.03
CA ALA A 308 7.32 35.91 20.60
C ALA A 308 7.56 34.58 19.86
N GLY A 309 6.97 34.29 18.70
CA GLY A 309 6.38 35.22 17.74
C GLY A 309 7.04 35.14 16.36
N GLY A 310 7.59 33.97 15.99
CA GLY A 310 7.79 33.59 14.60
C GLY A 310 6.49 32.96 14.08
N GLY A 311 5.99 33.43 12.94
CA GLY A 311 4.92 32.72 12.23
C GLY A 311 5.46 31.43 11.60
N PRO A 312 4.58 30.47 11.23
CA PRO A 312 5.02 29.23 10.58
C PRO A 312 5.87 29.54 9.34
N LEU A 313 7.00 28.84 9.20
CA LEU A 313 7.88 29.00 8.05
C LEU A 313 7.10 28.66 6.79
N ARG A 314 7.24 29.51 5.76
CA ARG A 314 6.56 29.26 4.48
C ARG A 314 7.18 28.02 3.84
N LYS A 315 6.41 26.93 3.80
CA LYS A 315 6.79 25.68 3.14
C LYS A 315 7.16 25.97 1.67
N PRO A 316 8.29 25.47 1.14
CA PRO A 316 8.52 25.42 -0.29
C PRO A 316 7.48 24.48 -0.94
N ARG A 317 7.38 24.50 -2.27
CA ARG A 317 6.34 23.73 -2.98
C ARG A 317 6.54 22.24 -2.82
N THR A 318 5.46 21.52 -2.54
CA THR A 318 5.36 20.08 -2.73
C THR A 318 5.15 19.77 -4.21
N MET A 319 5.54 18.56 -4.62
CA MET A 319 5.73 18.19 -6.03
C MET A 319 4.42 17.89 -6.81
N SER A 320 3.27 18.29 -6.27
CA SER A 320 1.92 18.00 -6.78
C SER A 320 1.32 19.10 -7.68
N GLU A 321 2.12 20.05 -8.16
CA GLU A 321 1.72 21.05 -9.17
C GLU A 321 2.40 20.78 -10.53
N ASP A 322 1.61 20.42 -11.54
CA ASP A 322 2.01 19.96 -12.89
C ASP A 322 2.88 20.99 -13.69
N PRO A 323 4.12 20.62 -14.13
CA PRO A 323 4.99 21.51 -14.90
C PRO A 323 4.65 21.51 -16.41
N GLY A 324 4.17 22.66 -16.90
CA GLY A 324 3.67 22.82 -18.28
C GLY A 324 4.65 22.56 -19.44
N GLU A 325 4.07 22.20 -20.59
CA GLU A 325 4.74 21.74 -21.81
C GLU A 325 5.50 22.83 -22.61
N ASP A 326 6.84 22.77 -22.70
CA ASP A 326 7.56 23.20 -23.92
C ASP A 326 9.02 22.71 -24.08
N ALA A 327 9.24 21.70 -24.95
CA ALA A 327 10.40 21.63 -25.88
C ALA A 327 10.31 20.47 -26.91
N SER A 328 10.11 20.80 -28.19
CA SER A 328 10.23 19.83 -29.30
C SER A 328 11.67 19.73 -29.83
N GLY A 329 12.26 18.53 -29.87
CA GLY A 329 13.55 18.26 -30.51
C GLY A 329 13.62 16.86 -31.12
N GLU A 330 13.86 16.76 -32.43
CA GLU A 330 13.91 15.49 -33.17
C GLU A 330 15.30 14.82 -33.07
N GLU A 331 15.35 13.53 -32.71
CA GLU A 331 16.57 12.71 -32.83
C GLU A 331 16.58 11.84 -34.11
N PRO A 332 17.73 11.71 -34.80
CA PRO A 332 17.96 10.67 -35.80
C PRO A 332 18.64 9.44 -35.16
N GLY A 333 17.94 8.30 -35.15
CA GLY A 333 18.41 7.09 -34.46
C GLY A 333 19.64 6.41 -35.08
N SER A 334 20.33 5.62 -34.26
CA SER A 334 21.36 4.66 -34.69
C SER A 334 21.19 3.34 -33.95
N SER A 335 21.05 2.26 -34.71
CA SER A 335 21.00 0.88 -34.21
C SER A 335 22.36 0.40 -33.71
N GLY A 336 22.43 -0.17 -32.51
CA GLY A 336 23.57 -0.90 -31.98
C GLY A 336 23.11 -2.19 -31.31
N GLU A 337 23.74 -3.30 -31.65
CA GLU A 337 23.41 -4.64 -31.15
C GLU A 337 23.85 -4.83 -29.69
N TRP A 338 23.08 -5.58 -28.90
CA TRP A 338 23.40 -5.92 -27.51
C TRP A 338 24.09 -7.29 -27.46
N GLU A 339 25.26 -7.38 -26.81
CA GLU A 339 25.91 -8.65 -26.46
C GLU A 339 25.72 -8.94 -24.95
N ASP A 340 25.53 -10.21 -24.62
CA ASP A 340 25.15 -10.68 -23.29
C ASP A 340 26.24 -10.48 -22.21
N ALA A 341 25.82 -10.18 -20.99
CA ALA A 341 26.67 -10.25 -19.80
C ALA A 341 25.91 -10.90 -18.61
N GLU A 342 26.32 -12.11 -18.25
CA GLU A 342 25.67 -12.94 -17.22
C GLU A 342 26.00 -12.53 -15.78
N GLY A 343 25.05 -12.78 -14.86
CA GLY A 343 25.32 -13.66 -13.72
C GLY A 343 26.00 -13.10 -12.46
N GLY A 344 25.19 -12.83 -11.43
CA GLY A 344 25.61 -12.74 -10.02
C GLY A 344 24.38 -12.88 -9.12
N SER A 345 23.97 -14.11 -8.80
CA SER A 345 24.33 -14.84 -7.57
C SER A 345 23.53 -14.34 -6.36
N GLY A 346 22.56 -15.15 -5.91
CA GLY A 346 21.59 -14.76 -4.90
C GLY A 346 22.16 -14.55 -3.50
N GLY A 347 21.54 -13.64 -2.76
CA GLY A 347 21.53 -13.64 -1.30
C GLY A 347 20.45 -14.58 -0.79
N GLU A 348 20.73 -15.24 0.32
CA GLU A 348 19.76 -16.07 1.04
C GLU A 348 18.79 -15.13 1.76
N GLY A 349 17.50 -15.24 1.48
CA GLY A 349 16.48 -14.39 2.12
C GLY A 349 16.30 -14.79 3.57
N GLU A 350 16.51 -13.85 4.48
CA GLU A 350 15.93 -13.91 5.81
C GLU A 350 14.40 -13.81 5.63
N GLU A 351 13.64 -14.66 6.33
CA GLU A 351 12.18 -14.58 6.31
C GLU A 351 11.78 -13.31 7.08
N GLU A 352 11.52 -12.22 6.34
CA GLU A 352 11.01 -10.96 6.88
C GLU A 352 9.76 -11.27 7.73
N GLU A 353 9.80 -10.91 9.01
CA GLU A 353 8.61 -10.92 9.86
C GLU A 353 7.68 -9.83 9.32
N ASP A 354 6.66 -10.24 8.56
CA ASP A 354 5.55 -9.38 8.12
C ASP A 354 4.87 -8.81 9.36
N ASP A 355 5.25 -7.59 9.72
CA ASP A 355 4.81 -6.85 10.90
C ASP A 355 3.35 -6.40 10.80
N GLY A 356 2.73 -6.63 9.64
CA GLY A 356 1.38 -6.20 9.30
C GLY A 356 1.27 -4.71 8.97
N ALA A 357 2.40 -4.01 8.77
CA ALA A 357 2.39 -2.62 8.33
C ALA A 357 1.90 -2.52 6.87
N PRO A 358 1.22 -1.42 6.50
CA PRO A 358 0.93 -1.11 5.10
C PRO A 358 2.20 -1.01 4.25
N SER A 359 2.04 -1.11 2.93
CA SER A 359 3.16 -0.99 2.00
C SER A 359 3.93 0.32 2.16
N PHE A 360 5.21 0.29 1.78
CA PHE A 360 6.11 1.44 1.73
C PHE A 360 5.44 2.68 1.09
N GLU A 361 4.85 2.51 -0.11
CA GLU A 361 4.15 3.57 -0.83
C GLU A 361 2.93 4.10 -0.06
N PHE A 362 2.13 3.22 0.58
CA PHE A 362 0.97 3.65 1.36
C PHE A 362 1.38 4.55 2.54
N ARG A 363 2.45 4.16 3.25
CA ARG A 363 3.02 4.95 4.35
C ARG A 363 3.63 6.26 3.85
N PHE A 364 4.27 6.24 2.67
CA PHE A 364 4.85 7.44 2.04
C PHE A 364 3.77 8.46 1.63
N GLU A 365 2.66 8.02 1.03
CA GLU A 365 1.52 8.91 0.76
C GLU A 365 0.86 9.45 2.05
N ALA A 366 0.82 8.64 3.11
CA ALA A 366 0.32 9.10 4.42
C ALA A 366 1.19 10.25 4.97
N ALA A 367 2.52 10.14 4.85
CA ALA A 367 3.46 11.17 5.28
C ALA A 367 3.36 12.46 4.44
N LYS A 368 3.18 12.36 3.12
CA LYS A 368 2.89 13.55 2.27
C LYS A 368 1.64 14.28 2.75
N LEU A 369 0.55 13.53 2.96
CA LEU A 369 -0.73 14.13 3.36
C LEU A 369 -0.67 14.70 4.79
N LEU A 370 0.09 14.08 5.70
CA LEU A 370 0.41 14.66 7.02
C LEU A 370 1.14 16.00 6.88
N LEU A 371 2.10 16.14 5.95
CA LEU A 371 2.82 17.41 5.77
C LEU A 371 1.97 18.53 5.18
N GLU A 372 0.86 18.24 4.50
CA GLU A 372 -0.09 19.26 4.06
C GLU A 372 -1.13 19.62 5.13
N LEU A 373 -1.47 18.67 6.02
CA LEU A 373 -2.59 18.79 6.96
C LEU A 373 -2.20 19.09 8.41
N ASP A 374 -1.04 18.61 8.87
CA ASP A 374 -0.59 18.75 10.26
C ASP A 374 0.45 19.86 10.40
N GLU A 375 0.29 20.69 11.43
CA GLU A 375 1.22 21.77 11.75
C GLU A 375 2.43 21.28 12.57
N SER A 376 2.31 20.18 13.33
CA SER A 376 3.39 19.67 14.18
C SER A 376 4.50 18.99 13.39
N THR A 377 4.16 18.30 12.30
CA THR A 377 5.04 17.47 11.45
C THR A 377 5.72 16.27 12.13
N GLU A 378 5.68 16.14 13.45
CA GLU A 378 6.27 15.05 14.25
C GLU A 378 5.89 13.65 13.75
N THR A 379 4.59 13.38 13.56
CA THR A 379 4.13 12.08 13.02
C THR A 379 4.62 11.82 11.60
N ALA A 380 4.78 12.87 10.79
CA ALA A 380 5.31 12.72 9.43
C ALA A 380 6.81 12.39 9.47
N ILE A 381 7.56 13.00 10.40
CA ILE A 381 8.99 12.71 10.64
C ILE A 381 9.15 11.23 11.01
N GLN A 382 8.47 10.75 12.05
CA GLN A 382 8.57 9.35 12.50
C GLN A 382 8.20 8.33 11.39
N VAL A 383 7.12 8.58 10.62
CA VAL A 383 6.76 7.71 9.49
C VAL A 383 7.85 7.69 8.41
N LEU A 384 8.47 8.83 8.12
CA LEU A 384 9.52 8.94 7.10
C LEU A 384 10.86 8.33 7.57
N GLU A 385 11.17 8.41 8.85
CA GLU A 385 12.34 7.76 9.45
C GLU A 385 12.20 6.24 9.43
N GLY A 386 11.02 5.70 9.75
CA GLY A 386 10.70 4.28 9.57
C GLY A 386 10.85 3.82 8.11
N LEU A 387 10.43 4.63 7.13
CA LEU A 387 10.64 4.36 5.71
C LEU A 387 12.12 4.39 5.31
N ILE A 388 12.94 5.27 5.90
CA ILE A 388 14.40 5.29 5.67
C ILE A 388 15.08 4.08 6.30
N ALA A 389 14.64 3.63 7.47
CA ALA A 389 15.15 2.42 8.12
C ALA A 389 14.88 1.16 7.28
N GLU A 390 13.74 1.10 6.60
CA GLU A 390 13.38 0.05 5.65
C GLU A 390 14.16 0.17 4.32
N ASN A 391 14.27 1.38 3.74
CA ASN A 391 14.91 1.59 2.44
C ASN A 391 15.54 2.99 2.28
N ASP A 392 16.79 3.11 2.68
CA ASP A 392 17.59 4.34 2.58
C ASP A 392 17.91 4.79 1.14
N ALA A 393 17.60 3.98 0.12
CA ALA A 393 18.06 4.20 -1.25
C ALA A 393 17.10 5.07 -2.11
N VAL A 394 16.02 5.59 -1.53
CA VAL A 394 14.96 6.36 -2.21
C VAL A 394 15.09 7.87 -1.93
N PRO A 395 15.57 8.69 -2.90
CA PRO A 395 15.80 10.13 -2.67
C PRO A 395 14.54 10.91 -2.28
N HIS A 396 13.37 10.50 -2.76
CA HIS A 396 12.08 11.15 -2.45
C HIS A 396 11.78 11.16 -0.94
N VAL A 397 12.06 10.06 -0.22
CA VAL A 397 11.81 9.97 1.23
C VAL A 397 12.76 10.90 1.99
N TRP A 398 14.05 10.93 1.63
CA TRP A 398 15.02 11.87 2.20
C TRP A 398 14.65 13.34 1.94
N HIS A 399 14.19 13.68 0.74
CA HIS A 399 13.72 15.03 0.44
C HIS A 399 12.50 15.41 1.29
N LEU A 400 11.53 14.50 1.42
CA LEU A 400 10.30 14.73 2.17
C LEU A 400 10.57 14.84 3.68
N LEU A 401 11.49 14.05 4.23
CA LEU A 401 11.93 14.17 5.63
C LEU A 401 12.64 15.51 5.89
N ALA A 402 13.49 15.96 4.97
CA ALA A 402 14.12 17.27 5.09
C ALA A 402 13.09 18.42 5.02
N LEU A 403 12.03 18.26 4.22
CA LEU A 403 10.90 19.19 4.19
C LEU A 403 10.08 19.17 5.48
N ALA A 404 9.92 18.00 6.10
CA ALA A 404 9.27 17.82 7.40
C ALA A 404 10.04 18.59 8.49
N TYR A 405 11.34 18.32 8.65
CA TYR A 405 12.19 19.02 9.61
C TYR A 405 12.22 20.54 9.39
N TYR A 406 12.34 21.00 8.13
CA TYR A 406 12.27 22.44 7.83
C TYR A 406 10.92 23.06 8.25
N SER A 407 9.83 22.33 8.03
CA SER A 407 8.47 22.77 8.39
C SER A 407 8.27 22.86 9.90
N GLY A 408 8.81 21.90 10.66
CA GLY A 408 8.87 21.93 12.13
C GLY A 408 9.88 22.93 12.71
N GLY A 409 10.72 23.57 11.89
CA GLY A 409 11.73 24.55 12.31
C GLY A 409 13.07 23.95 12.76
N ALA A 410 13.24 22.63 12.62
CA ALA A 410 14.47 21.88 12.86
C ALA A 410 15.46 22.08 11.68
N LEU A 411 16.06 23.28 11.63
CA LEU A 411 16.84 23.73 10.47
C LEU A 411 18.20 23.03 10.31
N ASP A 412 18.75 22.43 11.38
CA ASP A 412 20.05 21.77 11.35
C ASP A 412 19.89 20.34 10.81
N GLU A 413 18.87 19.64 11.30
CA GLU A 413 18.37 18.34 10.85
C GLU A 413 17.95 18.43 9.37
N ALA A 414 17.16 19.45 9.01
CA ALA A 414 16.76 19.69 7.62
C ALA A 414 17.94 19.88 6.66
N GLU A 415 19.04 20.51 7.10
CA GLU A 415 20.26 20.67 6.30
C GLU A 415 21.01 19.33 6.14
N GLU A 416 21.14 18.55 7.21
CA GLU A 416 21.83 17.25 7.20
C GLU A 416 21.10 16.22 6.32
N VAL A 417 19.78 16.07 6.50
CA VAL A 417 18.95 15.18 5.67
C VAL A 417 18.96 15.65 4.20
N SER A 418 18.91 16.97 3.97
CA SER A 418 19.08 17.56 2.63
C SER A 418 20.45 17.28 2.00
N ALA A 419 21.51 17.16 2.79
CA ALA A 419 22.84 16.79 2.30
C ALA A 419 22.90 15.31 1.89
N HIS A 420 22.32 14.41 2.68
CA HIS A 420 22.19 12.99 2.37
C HIS A 420 21.42 12.74 1.07
N CYS A 421 20.26 13.39 0.89
CA CYS A 421 19.49 13.33 -0.36
C CYS A 421 20.33 13.70 -1.59
N ALA A 422 21.12 14.78 -1.52
CA ALA A 422 21.97 15.21 -2.64
C ALA A 422 23.13 14.22 -2.93
N VAL A 423 23.65 13.54 -1.91
CA VAL A 423 24.66 12.49 -2.09
C VAL A 423 24.07 11.28 -2.81
N LEU A 424 22.84 10.87 -2.49
CA LEU A 424 22.14 9.78 -3.18
C LEU A 424 21.88 10.11 -4.65
N LEU A 425 21.32 11.29 -4.95
CA LEU A 425 21.10 11.77 -6.31
C LEU A 425 22.41 11.83 -7.11
N ALA A 426 23.48 12.35 -6.52
CA ALA A 426 24.80 12.40 -7.16
C ALA A 426 25.41 11.01 -7.41
N LYS A 427 25.15 10.01 -6.55
CA LYS A 427 25.53 8.60 -6.78
C LYS A 427 24.72 8.00 -7.94
N ARG A 428 23.40 8.21 -7.97
CA ARG A 428 22.49 7.73 -9.02
C ARG A 428 22.85 8.31 -10.39
N ALA A 429 23.01 9.64 -10.49
CA ALA A 429 23.41 10.31 -11.73
C ALA A 429 24.76 9.81 -12.29
N ARG A 430 25.75 9.53 -11.43
CA ARG A 430 27.05 8.94 -11.85
C ARG A 430 26.91 7.50 -12.37
N LYS A 431 25.94 6.74 -11.86
CA LYS A 431 25.64 5.36 -12.30
C LYS A 431 24.85 5.36 -13.62
N GLY A 432 23.92 6.31 -13.79
CA GLY A 432 23.12 6.50 -15.02
C GLY A 432 23.92 7.04 -16.22
N GLY A 433 25.00 7.80 -15.99
CA GLY A 433 25.90 8.29 -17.05
C GLY A 433 26.67 7.21 -17.84
N GLY A 434 26.46 5.92 -17.52
CA GLY A 434 27.10 4.75 -18.12
C GLY A 434 26.20 3.92 -19.04
N GLY A 435 25.35 4.54 -19.86
CA GLY A 435 24.69 3.85 -20.99
C GLY A 435 23.63 2.79 -20.65
N GLY A 436 23.13 2.77 -19.41
CA GLY A 436 22.01 1.92 -18.99
C GLY A 436 20.80 2.76 -18.61
N GLY A 437 19.68 2.59 -19.31
CA GLY A 437 18.44 3.31 -19.05
C GLY A 437 17.75 2.88 -17.76
N GLY A 438 18.19 3.43 -16.62
CA GLY A 438 17.46 3.37 -15.37
C GLY A 438 16.31 4.38 -15.37
N GLY A 439 15.08 3.91 -15.16
CA GLY A 439 13.86 4.71 -15.35
C GLY A 439 13.67 5.92 -14.42
N GLY A 440 14.44 6.06 -13.34
CA GLY A 440 14.31 7.16 -12.37
C GLY A 440 15.01 8.47 -12.75
N GLY A 441 15.47 8.64 -14.01
CA GLY A 441 16.28 9.80 -14.39
C GLY A 441 15.52 11.15 -14.44
N GLU A 442 14.20 11.11 -14.64
CA GLU A 442 13.30 12.26 -14.64
C GLU A 442 12.90 12.60 -13.20
N GLU A 443 12.40 11.60 -12.46
CA GLU A 443 12.07 11.69 -11.03
C GLU A 443 13.26 12.19 -10.17
N ASP A 444 14.47 11.64 -10.37
CA ASP A 444 15.70 12.11 -9.67
C ASP A 444 16.01 13.58 -10.00
N ALA A 445 15.66 14.08 -11.19
CA ALA A 445 15.89 15.46 -11.59
C ALA A 445 14.88 16.41 -10.90
N ASP A 446 13.62 16.00 -10.77
CA ASP A 446 12.60 16.76 -10.06
C ASP A 446 12.92 16.85 -8.56
N VAL A 447 13.34 15.74 -7.93
CA VAL A 447 13.81 15.77 -6.54
C VAL A 447 15.05 16.66 -6.39
N ALA A 448 15.97 16.64 -7.36
CA ALA A 448 17.13 17.54 -7.34
C ALA A 448 16.73 19.03 -7.41
N ALA A 449 15.67 19.36 -8.16
CA ALA A 449 15.13 20.72 -8.25
C ALA A 449 14.46 21.15 -6.93
N ALA A 450 13.52 20.35 -6.41
CA ALA A 450 12.82 20.63 -5.16
C ALA A 450 13.78 20.70 -3.94
N LEU A 451 14.79 19.84 -3.91
CA LEU A 451 15.87 19.90 -2.92
C LEU A 451 16.72 21.19 -3.04
N GLY A 452 16.84 21.75 -4.24
CA GLY A 452 17.47 23.04 -4.49
C GLY A 452 16.67 24.20 -3.88
N GLU A 453 15.35 24.19 -4.06
CA GLU A 453 14.44 25.18 -3.44
C GLU A 453 14.46 25.10 -1.91
N LEU A 454 14.37 23.88 -1.36
CA LEU A 454 14.43 23.65 0.09
C LEU A 454 15.75 24.17 0.70
N LYS A 455 16.90 23.93 0.05
CA LYS A 455 18.19 24.45 0.50
C LYS A 455 18.28 25.98 0.46
N ALA A 456 17.64 26.62 -0.52
CA ALA A 456 17.55 28.07 -0.55
C ALA A 456 16.68 28.60 0.60
N ALA A 457 15.55 27.93 0.90
CA ALA A 457 14.67 28.28 2.00
C ALA A 457 15.33 28.13 3.38
N ILE A 458 16.06 27.04 3.63
CA ILE A 458 16.86 26.83 4.86
C ILE A 458 17.91 27.96 5.02
N ALA A 459 18.60 28.33 3.95
CA ALA A 459 19.58 29.41 3.98
C ALA A 459 18.96 30.80 4.24
N GLU A 460 17.78 31.08 3.68
CA GLU A 460 17.03 32.31 3.94
C GLU A 460 16.55 32.38 5.39
N ALA A 461 15.96 31.29 5.91
CA ALA A 461 15.48 31.19 7.29
C ALA A 461 16.59 31.46 8.31
N ARG A 462 17.78 30.89 8.11
CA ARG A 462 18.97 31.18 8.94
C ARG A 462 19.48 32.62 8.76
N GLY A 463 19.43 33.18 7.55
CA GLY A 463 19.85 34.55 7.27
C GLY A 463 18.96 35.62 7.92
N GLY A 464 17.64 35.37 8.00
CA GLY A 464 16.65 36.28 8.56
C GLY A 464 16.80 36.56 10.06
N GLY A 465 17.46 35.69 10.82
CA GLY A 465 17.69 35.87 12.26
C GLY A 465 18.71 36.96 12.64
N GLY A 466 19.42 37.54 11.66
CA GLY A 466 20.56 38.44 11.92
C GLY A 466 20.25 39.93 12.14
N GLU A 467 19.13 40.45 11.63
CA GLU A 467 18.86 41.90 11.60
C GLU A 467 17.89 42.38 12.70
N GLY A 468 18.12 41.95 13.95
CA GLY A 468 17.26 42.23 15.10
C GLY A 468 17.97 42.74 16.37
N GLY A 469 19.23 43.18 16.29
CA GLY A 469 20.07 43.41 17.49
C GLY A 469 21.16 44.50 17.42
N GLY A 470 21.08 45.43 16.47
CA GLY A 470 22.02 46.55 16.36
C GLY A 470 21.67 47.72 17.29
N GLY A 471 22.35 47.82 18.44
CA GLY A 471 21.98 48.75 19.52
C GLY A 471 22.01 50.25 19.18
N GLY A 472 21.10 51.02 19.80
CA GLY A 472 21.17 52.48 19.85
C GLY A 472 22.09 52.99 20.97
N GLY A 473 22.80 54.09 20.68
CA GLY A 473 23.89 54.66 21.50
C GLY A 473 25.27 54.35 20.89
N GLU A 474 26.27 55.24 20.82
CA GLU A 474 26.41 56.67 21.17
C GLU A 474 27.11 57.40 19.99
N GLU A 475 27.38 58.71 19.92
CA GLU A 475 27.37 59.81 20.89
C GLU A 475 26.97 61.14 20.17
N GLY A 476 26.90 62.28 20.87
CA GLY A 476 26.64 63.59 20.26
C GLY A 476 27.71 64.65 20.57
N ALA A 477 28.68 64.85 19.67
CA ALA A 477 29.71 65.89 19.85
C ALA A 477 30.10 66.67 18.58
N ARG A 478 29.59 67.91 18.50
CA ARG A 478 30.27 69.16 18.05
C ARG A 478 31.21 69.12 16.82
N CYS A 479 30.83 69.87 15.79
CA CYS A 479 31.34 71.24 15.58
C CYS A 479 30.43 72.04 14.64
#